data_AF-A0A1Q7ZWY8-F1
#
_entry.id   AF-A0A1Q7ZWY8-F1
#
_cell.length_a   1.000
_cell.length_b   1.000
_cell.length_c   1.000
_cell.angle_alpha   90.00
_cell.angle_beta   90.00
_cell.angle_gamma   90.00
#
_symmetry.space_group_name_H-M   'P 1'
#
loop_
_entity.id
_entity.type
_entity.pdbx_description
1 polymer ?
#
loop_
_entity_poly.entity_id
_entity_poly.type
_entity_poly.pdbx_seq_one_letter_code
_entity_poly.pdbx_strand_id
1 'polypeptide(L)' 'MRFAIDVTACWRPQRVGMVTVAVELSRALVANRGQDEFVLLCSRERPASLADLDCEAVLAPYRHELVLKSR' A
#
# COMPACT_ATOMS: atom_id res chain seq x y z
N MET A 1 -6.39 -8.69 -12.55
CA MET A 1 -6.61 -7.22 -12.65
C MET A 1 -5.57 -6.53 -11.77
N ARG A 2 -5.20 -5.28 -12.05
CA ARG A 2 -4.20 -4.55 -11.24
C ARG A 2 -4.90 -3.58 -10.29
N PHE A 3 -4.60 -3.68 -9.00
CA PHE A 3 -5.17 -2.88 -7.93
C PHE A 3 -4.10 -2.10 -7.20
N ALA A 4 -4.48 -0.94 -6.65
CA ALA A 4 -3.58 -0.10 -5.88
C ALA A 4 -4.04 -0.04 -4.41
N ILE A 5 -3.10 -0.27 -3.49
CA ILE A 5 -3.32 -0.19 -2.05
C ILE A 5 -2.70 1.11 -1.54
N ASP A 6 -3.53 2.04 -1.12
CA ASP A 6 -3.07 3.28 -0.50
C ASP A 6 -2.67 3.03 0.95
N VAL A 7 -1.36 3.05 1.21
CA VAL A 7 -0.77 2.82 2.53
C VAL A 7 -0.48 4.13 3.28
N THR A 8 -1.09 5.26 2.89
CA THR A 8 -0.88 6.57 3.56
C THR A 8 -1.12 6.51 5.08
N ALA A 9 -2.01 5.61 5.52
CA ALA A 9 -2.29 5.37 6.92
C ALA A 9 -1.04 4.97 7.73
N CYS A 10 -0.05 4.31 7.12
CA CYS A 10 1.19 3.86 7.78
C CYS A 10 2.06 5.02 8.31
N TRP A 11 1.85 6.26 7.85
CA TRP A 11 2.57 7.45 8.35
C TRP A 11 1.77 8.26 9.36
N ARG A 12 0.85 7.63 10.09
CA ARG A 12 0.06 8.23 11.18
C ARG A 12 0.39 7.53 12.51
N PRO A 13 1.60 7.73 13.08
CA PRO A 13 2.09 6.94 14.20
C PRO A 13 1.23 7.05 15.47
N GLN A 14 0.51 8.15 15.66
CA GLN A 14 -0.42 8.33 16.78
C GLN A 14 -1.72 7.50 16.63
N ARG A 15 -1.95 6.85 15.49
CA ARG A 15 -3.16 6.07 15.18
C ARG A 15 -2.82 4.59 15.04
N VAL A 16 -2.27 4.00 16.11
CA VAL A 16 -1.73 2.63 16.11
C VAL A 16 -2.72 1.61 15.54
N GLY A 17 -3.97 1.60 15.98
CA GLY A 17 -4.97 0.65 15.46
C GLY A 17 -5.21 0.76 13.95
N MET A 18 -5.20 1.98 13.41
CA MET A 18 -5.34 2.21 11.97
C MET A 18 -4.09 1.77 11.20
N VAL A 19 -2.90 2.00 11.75
CA VAL A 19 -1.63 1.53 11.17
C VAL A 19 -1.60 0.00 11.14
N THR A 20 -1.97 -0.65 12.25
CA THR A 20 -2.05 -2.11 12.33
C THR A 20 -3.00 -2.67 11.28
N VAL A 21 -4.23 -2.14 11.19
CA VAL A 21 -5.21 -2.59 10.19
C VAL A 21 -4.68 -2.39 8.77
N ALA A 22 -4.08 -1.23 8.47
CA ALA A 22 -3.53 -0.97 7.14
C ALA A 22 -2.42 -1.96 6.77
N VAL A 23 -1.52 -2.28 7.71
CA VAL A 23 -0.43 -3.24 7.49
C VAL A 23 -0.97 -4.64 7.29
N GLU A 24 -1.78 -5.15 8.24
CA GLU A 24 -2.26 -6.53 8.21
C GLU A 24 -3.19 -6.79 7.03
N LEU A 25 -4.07 -5.83 6.70
CA LEU A 25 -4.94 -5.95 5.52
C LEU A 25 -4.12 -5.93 4.22
N SER A 26 -3.11 -5.08 4.11
CA SER A 26 -2.24 -5.04 2.92
C SER A 26 -1.52 -6.38 2.73
N ARG A 27 -0.99 -6.97 3.81
CA ARG A 27 -0.37 -8.30 3.79
C ARG A 27 -1.36 -9.37 3.35
N ALA A 28 -2.57 -9.37 3.91
CA ALA A 28 -3.61 -10.33 3.58
C ALA A 28 -4.04 -10.22 2.10
N LEU A 29 -4.19 -9.00 1.56
CA LEU A 29 -4.54 -8.78 0.16
C LEU A 29 -3.48 -9.34 -0.79
N VAL A 30 -2.19 -9.04 -0.52
CA VAL A 30 -1.09 -9.54 -1.36
C VAL A 30 -0.93 -11.06 -1.26
N ALA A 31 -1.07 -11.63 -0.06
CA ALA A 31 -0.96 -13.08 0.16
C ALA A 31 -2.10 -13.86 -0.52
N ASN A 32 -3.30 -13.27 -0.59
CA ASN A 32 -4.49 -13.91 -1.16
C ASN A 32 -4.88 -13.35 -2.53
N ARG A 33 -3.90 -12.82 -3.29
CA ARG A 33 -4.15 -12.08 -4.53
C ARG A 33 -4.72 -12.89 -5.69
N GLY A 34 -4.68 -14.22 -5.63
CA GLY A 34 -5.13 -15.08 -6.73
C GLY A 34 -4.38 -14.73 -8.03
N GLN A 35 -5.13 -14.26 -9.04
CA GLN A 35 -4.59 -13.80 -10.33
C GLN A 35 -4.48 -12.27 -10.43
N ASP A 36 -4.76 -11.55 -9.35
CA ASP A 36 -4.66 -10.11 -9.29
C ASP A 36 -3.25 -9.66 -8.90
N GLU A 37 -2.91 -8.47 -9.37
CA GLU A 37 -1.67 -7.78 -9.03
C GLU A 37 -1.98 -6.61 -8.12
N PHE A 38 -1.14 -6.40 -7.11
CA PHE A 38 -1.25 -5.25 -6.21
C PHE A 38 -0.03 -4.36 -6.32
N VAL A 39 -0.25 -3.06 -6.20
CA VAL A 39 0.80 -2.04 -6.09
C VAL A 39 0.56 -1.24 -4.82
N LEU A 40 1.60 -1.03 -4.01
CA LEU A 40 1.53 -0.14 -2.86
C LEU A 40 1.73 1.31 -3.32
N LEU A 41 0.80 2.19 -2.96
CA LEU A 41 0.94 3.62 -3.17
C LEU A 41 1.47 4.25 -1.89
N CYS A 42 2.72 4.69 -1.93
CA CYS A 42 3.42 5.20 -0.77
C CYS A 42 3.49 6.73 -0.82
N SER A 43 2.99 7.42 0.23
CA SER A 43 3.16 8.87 0.32
C SER A 43 4.61 9.28 0.66
N ARG A 44 5.43 8.31 1.11
CA ARG A 44 6.86 8.40 1.37
C ARG A 44 7.55 7.11 0.90
N GLU A 45 8.62 6.67 1.56
CA GLU A 45 9.27 5.37 1.36
C GLU A 45 8.32 4.18 1.50
N ARG A 46 8.72 2.97 1.07
CA ARG A 46 7.94 1.75 1.36
C ARG A 46 7.87 1.53 2.88
N PRO A 47 6.69 1.31 3.49
CA PRO A 47 6.61 1.02 4.91
C PRO A 47 7.49 -0.18 5.28
N ALA A 48 8.33 -0.04 6.31
CA ALA A 48 9.24 -1.10 6.74
C ALA A 48 8.49 -2.41 7.06
N SER A 49 7.29 -2.29 7.64
CA SER A 49 6.39 -3.41 7.93
C SER A 49 5.75 -4.05 6.69
N LEU A 50 6.05 -3.59 5.48
CA LEU A 50 5.58 -4.14 4.20
C LEU A 50 6.73 -4.35 3.21
N ALA A 51 7.98 -4.27 3.66
CA ALA A 51 9.17 -4.31 2.81
C ALA A 51 9.37 -5.66 2.11
N ASP A 52 8.90 -6.74 2.74
CA ASP A 52 8.97 -8.12 2.30
C ASP A 52 7.83 -8.54 1.36
N LEU A 53 6.83 -7.67 1.11
CA LEU A 53 5.72 -8.04 0.24
C LEU A 53 6.17 -8.15 -1.22
N ASP A 54 5.80 -9.25 -1.86
CA ASP A 54 6.02 -9.49 -3.29
C ASP A 54 5.01 -8.68 -4.12
N CYS A 55 5.23 -7.38 -4.15
CA CYS A 55 4.48 -6.41 -4.93
C CYS A 55 5.30 -5.13 -5.15
N GLU A 56 4.96 -4.42 -6.21
CA GLU A 56 5.56 -3.12 -6.52
C GLU A 56 5.15 -2.08 -5.47
N ALA A 57 6.06 -1.15 -5.17
CA ALA A 57 5.76 0.03 -4.37
C ALA A 57 6.08 1.29 -5.18
N VAL A 58 5.09 2.14 -5.37
CA VAL A 58 5.19 3.39 -6.13
C VAL A 58 5.10 4.56 -5.18
N LEU A 59 6.10 5.44 -5.22
CA LEU A 59 6.08 6.71 -4.52
C LEU A 59 5.03 7.63 -5.18
N ALA A 60 4.00 8.01 -4.42
CA ALA A 60 2.90 8.89 -4.81
C ALA A 60 2.60 9.87 -3.66
N PRO A 61 3.41 10.94 -3.52
CA PRO A 61 3.31 11.86 -2.39
C PRO A 61 2.01 12.66 -2.39
N TYR A 62 1.38 12.83 -3.56
CA TYR A 62 0.12 13.53 -3.71
C TYR A 62 -0.98 12.63 -4.27
N ARG A 63 -2.16 12.66 -3.63
CA ARG A 63 -3.33 11.83 -3.98
C ARG A 63 -3.87 12.08 -5.39
N HIS A 64 -3.67 13.28 -5.95
CA HIS A 64 -4.10 13.60 -7.30
C HIS A 64 -3.25 12.89 -8.38
N GLU A 65 -2.05 12.40 -8.04
CA GLU A 65 -1.22 11.60 -8.94
C GLU A 65 -1.77 10.17 -9.14
N LEU A 66 -2.66 9.71 -8.25
CA LEU A 66 -3.15 8.33 -8.27
C LEU A 66 -3.97 8.01 -9.52
N VAL A 67 -4.69 9.00 -10.05
CA VAL A 67 -5.45 8.87 -11.32
C VAL A 67 -4.51 8.70 -12.52
N LEU A 68 -3.27 9.19 -12.42
CA LEU A 68 -2.27 9.10 -13.50
C LEU A 68 -1.45 7.80 -13.45
N LYS A 69 -1.43 7.12 -12.31
CA LYS A 69 -0.61 5.92 -12.06
C LYS A 69 -1.38 4.59 -12.16
N SER A 70 -2.72 4.63 -12.29
CA SER A 70 -3.60 3.46 -12.36
C SER A 70 -3.83 2.94 -13.79
N ARG A 71 -2.83 3.01 -14.68
CA ARG A 71 -2.89 2.43 -16.02
C ARG A 71 -2.22 1.05 -16.08
#